data_AF-A0A7C4PH36-F1
#
_entry.id   AF-A0A7C4PH36-F1
#
_cell.length_a   1.000
_cell.length_b   1.000
_cell.length_c   1.000
_cell.angle_alpha   90.00
_cell.angle_beta   90.00
_cell.angle_gamma   90.00
#
_symmetry.space_group_name_H-M   'P 1'
#
loop_
_entity.id
_entity.type
_entity.pdbx_description
1 polymer ?
#
loop_
_entity_poly.entity_id
_entity_poly.type
_entity_poly.pdbx_seq_one_letter_code
_entity_poly.pdbx_strand_id
1 'polypeptide(L)'
;MTDRCPPSMRVDRLDRHSSPSTGFSALRSLTTQPFLLYTQNMTTKPTRWWDLPAVIFLIIALSSSSLRLQTTNWTEHLGLTQWMIWIGVALGLALGQSRFKTGLSFFFGLIYTLCFVPWSLLTLIKSELWLERLQSLVGRLSIAIGQLASNQPVKDSILVLAFFCLLYWLAAFTAGYQLTRNARPWGGLIAAGIVVLIVDYSFEMFSAPDGGTALSLIFFLFSIILVGRIFYLRSRSDWSRHGQMIESEVGFDISRGAAVTALALVLLAWYSPRIVRAVTPGTDEQRRLATQFQAFRERVSNAVSSLRSQAPVVVESLSESLALGRGTNLSDSVVFTVKPEGGRLIGGRFYWAGRIYDTYRDAQWVSTGTRSILFGPNSEPTPYNWQGRREVTVEVSNRISLLGTLYFPSIPLSITRPVSLEAFPSPPGEPDITALISDPPLPAGESYRV
;
A
#
# COMPACT_ATOMS: atom_id res chain seq x y z
N MET A 1 50.55 19.32 60.42
CA MET A 1 51.21 19.55 59.13
C MET A 1 50.51 20.75 58.49
N THR A 2 50.76 21.99 58.95
CA THR A 2 51.85 22.91 58.54
C THR A 2 51.83 23.11 57.02
N ASP A 3 51.32 24.24 56.53
CA ASP A 3 52.01 25.54 56.38
C ASP A 3 52.16 25.76 54.86
N ARG A 4 52.05 26.93 54.22
CA ARG A 4 52.12 28.33 54.64
C ARG A 4 51.72 29.20 53.44
N CYS A 5 50.94 30.27 53.68
CA CYS A 5 51.13 31.58 53.05
C CYS A 5 52.44 32.19 53.64
N PRO A 6 53.17 33.17 53.05
CA PRO A 6 52.74 34.61 52.94
C PRO A 6 53.58 35.43 51.88
N PRO A 7 53.90 36.76 51.98
CA PRO A 7 53.19 37.95 52.48
C PRO A 7 53.22 39.23 51.57
N SER A 8 52.32 40.17 51.90
CA SER A 8 52.44 41.66 52.03
C SER A 8 53.12 42.57 51.00
N MET A 9 52.44 43.69 50.68
CA MET A 9 52.96 45.02 51.02
C MET A 9 51.83 46.05 51.28
N ARG A 10 52.08 46.91 52.28
CA ARG A 10 51.24 47.90 52.98
C ARG A 10 51.44 49.31 52.37
N VAL A 11 50.62 50.28 52.83
CA VAL A 11 50.88 51.73 53.12
C VAL A 11 49.92 52.64 52.31
N ASP A 12 49.17 53.64 52.80
CA ASP A 12 48.89 54.31 54.09
C ASP A 12 47.52 55.05 53.93
N ARG A 13 46.61 55.10 54.91
CA ARG A 13 46.42 56.13 55.98
C ARG A 13 46.09 57.54 55.44
N LEU A 14 44.87 58.06 55.65
CA LEU A 14 44.43 59.10 56.63
C LEU A 14 43.20 59.77 55.96
N ASP A 15 42.14 60.30 56.57
CA ASP A 15 41.82 60.66 57.94
C ASP A 15 40.30 60.81 58.12
N ARG A 16 39.90 60.79 59.39
CA ARG A 16 38.57 61.08 59.97
C ARG A 16 38.01 62.45 59.55
N HIS A 17 36.67 62.58 59.52
CA HIS A 17 35.97 63.46 60.48
C HIS A 17 34.42 63.35 60.44
N SER A 18 33.87 63.08 61.63
CA SER A 18 32.62 63.61 62.25
C SER A 18 31.26 63.58 61.53
N SER A 19 30.38 62.73 62.08
CA SER A 19 28.92 62.89 62.32
C SER A 19 28.61 64.10 63.26
N PRO A 20 27.36 64.50 63.65
CA PRO A 20 25.98 64.09 63.28
C PRO A 20 24.96 65.25 63.04
N SER A 21 23.74 64.86 62.63
CA SER A 21 22.40 65.39 63.02
C SER A 21 22.07 66.90 62.92
N THR A 22 21.00 67.24 62.20
CA THR A 22 19.67 67.64 62.72
C THR A 22 18.80 68.20 61.58
N GLY A 23 17.47 68.06 61.72
CA GLY A 23 16.51 68.18 60.63
C GLY A 23 16.08 69.59 60.26
N PHE A 24 15.27 69.68 59.20
CA PHE A 24 14.14 70.61 59.13
C PHE A 24 13.20 70.22 57.97
N SER A 25 11.92 70.13 58.30
CA SER A 25 10.78 69.99 57.40
C SER A 25 10.46 71.30 56.69
N ALA A 26 10.25 71.29 55.37
CA ALA A 26 9.48 72.33 54.69
C ALA A 26 8.90 71.84 53.35
N LEU A 27 7.58 71.64 53.35
CA LEU A 27 6.59 71.85 52.30
C LEU A 27 7.09 72.11 50.86
N ARG A 28 6.79 71.18 49.95
CA ARG A 28 6.39 71.49 48.57
C ARG A 28 5.22 70.60 48.14
N SER A 29 4.02 71.17 48.19
CA SER A 29 2.91 70.78 47.34
C SER A 29 3.29 71.04 45.88
N LEU A 30 3.08 70.08 44.98
CA LEU A 30 2.67 70.29 43.60
C LEU A 30 2.14 68.96 43.03
N THR A 31 0.84 68.96 42.85
CA THR A 31 0.00 68.12 41.98
C THR A 31 0.69 67.53 40.74
N THR A 32 0.55 66.22 40.52
CA THR A 32 0.42 65.61 39.18
C THR A 32 -0.15 64.18 39.26
N GLN A 33 -1.41 64.06 38.83
CA GLN A 33 -2.08 62.97 38.09
C GLN A 33 -1.86 61.49 38.47
N PRO A 34 -2.95 60.70 38.60
CA PRO A 34 -2.85 59.27 38.80
C PRO A 34 -2.33 58.60 37.51
N PHE A 35 -1.29 57.80 37.67
CA PHE A 35 -0.74 56.92 36.64
C PHE A 35 -1.78 55.82 36.33
N LEU A 36 -2.76 56.14 35.48
CA LEU A 36 -3.63 55.16 34.86
C LEU A 36 -2.76 54.30 33.95
N LEU A 37 -2.31 53.15 34.48
CA LEU A 37 -1.78 52.04 33.70
C LEU A 37 -2.89 51.58 32.74
N TYR A 38 -2.92 52.19 31.57
CA TYR A 38 -3.66 51.70 30.43
C TYR A 38 -2.95 50.44 29.95
N THR A 39 -3.26 49.30 30.57
CA THR A 39 -2.96 47.99 30.00
C THR A 39 -3.88 47.84 28.80
N GLN A 40 -3.42 48.34 27.65
CA GLN A 40 -4.04 48.05 26.38
C GLN A 40 -3.85 46.56 26.15
N ASN A 41 -4.86 45.77 26.54
CA ASN A 41 -4.97 44.38 26.13
C ASN A 41 -5.00 44.38 24.61
N MET A 42 -3.83 44.21 23.97
CA MET A 42 -3.74 43.92 22.56
C MET A 42 -4.45 42.60 22.35
N THR A 43 -5.74 42.67 22.03
CA THR A 43 -6.50 41.56 21.49
C THR A 43 -5.89 41.24 20.13
N THR A 44 -4.82 40.45 20.12
CA THR A 44 -4.27 39.86 18.91
C THR A 44 -5.38 39.01 18.32
N LYS A 45 -6.07 39.53 17.31
CA LYS A 45 -7.04 38.73 16.55
C LYS A 45 -6.29 37.48 16.08
N PRO A 46 -6.77 36.26 16.39
CA PRO A 46 -6.10 35.05 15.94
C PRO A 46 -6.08 35.09 14.41
N THR A 47 -4.90 35.35 13.84
CA THR A 47 -4.66 35.33 12.41
C THR A 47 -4.90 33.90 11.94
N ARG A 48 -5.97 33.68 11.20
CA ARG A 48 -6.29 32.37 10.65
C ARG A 48 -5.45 32.08 9.43
N TRP A 49 -5.11 30.81 9.28
CA TRP A 49 -4.20 30.33 8.26
C TRP A 49 -5.00 29.98 7.01
N TRP A 50 -5.34 30.99 6.21
CA TRP A 50 -5.96 30.77 4.91
C TRP A 50 -4.92 30.85 3.80
N ASP A 51 -4.74 29.75 3.08
CA ASP A 51 -3.84 29.68 1.94
C ASP A 51 -4.44 28.77 0.87
N LEU A 52 -4.81 29.36 -0.28
CA LEU A 52 -5.46 28.66 -1.38
C LEU A 52 -4.56 27.58 -2.01
N PRO A 53 -3.24 27.80 -2.23
CA PRO A 53 -2.34 26.74 -2.67
C PRO A 53 -2.29 25.54 -1.72
N ALA A 54 -2.19 25.75 -0.41
CA ALA A 54 -2.20 24.67 0.57
C ALA A 54 -3.50 23.84 0.53
N VAL A 55 -4.65 24.51 0.33
CA VAL A 55 -5.95 23.83 0.17
C VAL A 55 -5.95 22.96 -1.09
N ILE A 56 -5.47 23.46 -2.22
CA ILE A 56 -5.38 22.70 -3.48
C ILE A 56 -4.48 21.48 -3.31
N PHE A 57 -3.29 21.64 -2.72
CA PHE A 57 -2.38 20.52 -2.48
C PHE A 57 -2.99 19.45 -1.57
N LEU A 58 -3.73 19.85 -0.54
CA LEU A 58 -4.44 18.92 0.32
C LEU A 58 -5.51 18.13 -0.45
N ILE A 59 -6.31 18.80 -1.28
CA ILE A 59 -7.36 18.16 -2.09
C ILE A 59 -6.75 17.17 -3.08
N ILE A 60 -5.66 17.55 -3.76
CA ILE A 60 -4.98 16.67 -4.72
C ILE A 60 -4.39 15.44 -4.00
N ALA A 61 -3.70 15.65 -2.87
CA ALA A 61 -3.15 14.56 -2.08
C ALA A 61 -4.27 13.58 -1.66
N LEU A 62 -5.30 14.05 -0.94
CA LEU A 62 -6.38 13.17 -0.49
C LEU A 62 -7.14 12.49 -1.65
N SER A 63 -7.39 13.21 -2.75
CA SER A 63 -8.03 12.65 -3.95
C SER A 63 -7.19 11.52 -4.57
N SER A 64 -5.88 11.72 -4.72
CA SER A 64 -4.99 10.69 -5.26
C SER A 64 -4.96 9.42 -4.40
N SER A 65 -5.05 9.56 -3.07
CA SER A 65 -5.19 8.42 -2.14
C SER A 65 -6.48 7.64 -2.37
N SER A 66 -7.63 8.31 -2.50
CA SER A 66 -8.91 7.63 -2.79
C SER A 66 -8.91 6.99 -4.17
N LEU A 67 -8.37 7.67 -5.19
CA LEU A 67 -8.23 7.08 -6.52
C LEU A 67 -7.33 5.84 -6.48
N ARG A 68 -6.24 5.86 -5.69
CA ARG A 68 -5.39 4.68 -5.48
C ARG A 68 -6.16 3.54 -4.82
N LEU A 69 -7.00 3.82 -3.83
CA LEU A 69 -7.90 2.80 -3.28
C LEU A 69 -8.87 2.27 -4.34
N GLN A 70 -9.42 3.11 -5.21
CA GLN A 70 -10.34 2.68 -6.26
C GLN A 70 -9.69 1.72 -7.27
N THR A 71 -8.38 1.82 -7.53
CA THR A 71 -7.69 0.87 -8.44
C THR A 71 -7.68 -0.56 -7.92
N THR A 72 -7.93 -0.77 -6.62
CA THR A 72 -7.98 -2.12 -6.02
C THR A 72 -9.21 -2.91 -6.45
N ASN A 73 -10.31 -2.24 -6.83
CA ASN A 73 -11.62 -2.85 -7.05
C ASN A 73 -12.07 -3.81 -5.91
N TRP A 74 -11.62 -3.59 -4.66
CA TRP A 74 -11.98 -4.46 -3.53
C TRP A 74 -13.48 -4.51 -3.26
N THR A 75 -14.20 -3.42 -3.51
CA THR A 75 -15.67 -3.38 -3.44
C THR A 75 -16.21 -2.60 -4.61
N GLU A 76 -17.45 -2.89 -5.00
CA GLU A 76 -18.18 -2.03 -5.93
C GLU A 76 -18.39 -0.64 -5.30
N HIS A 77 -18.51 0.39 -6.14
CA HIS A 77 -18.84 1.75 -5.72
C HIS A 77 -17.81 2.46 -4.81
N LEU A 78 -16.54 2.01 -4.78
CA LEU A 78 -15.46 2.71 -4.06
C LEU A 78 -15.30 4.19 -4.47
N GLY A 79 -15.80 4.57 -5.65
CA GLY A 79 -15.88 5.97 -6.09
C GLY A 79 -16.64 6.90 -5.14
N LEU A 80 -17.50 6.39 -4.25
CA LEU A 80 -18.13 7.19 -3.20
C LEU A 80 -17.11 7.84 -2.25
N THR A 81 -15.96 7.22 -2.04
CA THR A 81 -14.89 7.78 -1.19
C THR A 81 -14.36 9.11 -1.73
N GLN A 82 -14.37 9.29 -3.06
CA GLN A 82 -13.97 10.54 -3.71
C GLN A 82 -14.91 11.69 -3.34
N TRP A 83 -16.22 11.43 -3.36
CA TRP A 83 -17.24 12.39 -2.94
C TRP A 83 -17.11 12.73 -1.44
N MET A 84 -16.79 11.74 -0.61
CA MET A 84 -16.56 11.96 0.83
C MET A 84 -15.37 12.90 1.08
N ILE A 85 -14.31 12.82 0.27
CA ILE A 85 -13.18 13.75 0.37
C ILE A 85 -13.61 15.17 0.05
N TRP A 86 -14.29 15.38 -1.08
CA TRP A 86 -14.63 16.74 -1.53
C TRP A 86 -15.55 17.45 -0.54
N ILE A 87 -16.60 16.76 -0.09
CA ILE A 87 -17.55 17.30 0.89
C ILE A 87 -16.86 17.45 2.26
N GLY A 88 -16.10 16.44 2.69
CA GLY A 88 -15.38 16.44 3.96
C GLY A 88 -14.38 17.58 4.06
N VAL A 89 -13.54 17.79 3.03
CA VAL A 89 -12.59 18.91 2.99
C VAL A 89 -13.35 20.24 2.99
N ALA A 90 -14.38 20.41 2.15
CA ALA A 90 -15.13 21.67 2.08
C ALA A 90 -15.74 22.05 3.44
N LEU A 91 -16.42 21.11 4.11
CA LEU A 91 -17.00 21.35 5.43
C LEU A 91 -15.94 21.51 6.52
N GLY A 92 -14.86 20.73 6.46
CA GLY A 92 -13.73 20.85 7.38
C GLY A 92 -13.08 22.24 7.31
N LEU A 93 -12.83 22.73 6.10
CA LEU A 93 -12.30 24.08 5.86
C LEU A 93 -13.26 25.17 6.35
N ALA A 94 -14.56 25.05 6.04
CA ALA A 94 -15.58 26.00 6.46
C ALA A 94 -15.68 26.08 8.00
N LEU A 95 -15.65 24.91 8.67
CA LEU A 95 -15.73 24.84 10.12
C LEU A 95 -14.44 25.29 10.79
N GLY A 96 -13.28 25.01 10.21
CA GLY A 96 -11.99 25.52 10.71
C GLY A 96 -11.86 27.05 10.55
N GLN A 97 -12.51 27.61 9.53
CA GLN A 97 -12.73 29.05 9.35
C GLN A 97 -13.90 29.62 10.18
N SER A 98 -14.59 28.83 10.99
CA SER A 98 -15.67 29.37 11.84
C SER A 98 -15.13 29.91 13.17
N ARG A 99 -15.81 30.90 13.77
CA ARG A 99 -15.47 31.46 15.11
C ARG A 99 -15.81 30.54 16.27
N PHE A 100 -16.28 29.33 15.99
CA PHE A 100 -16.73 28.41 17.03
C PHE A 100 -15.59 27.90 17.91
N LYS A 101 -15.89 27.76 19.21
CA LYS A 101 -15.02 27.09 20.19
C LYS A 101 -14.85 25.62 19.78
N THR A 102 -13.74 25.00 20.17
CA THR A 102 -13.38 23.63 19.78
C THR A 102 -14.49 22.61 20.08
N GLY A 103 -15.17 22.72 21.24
CA GLY A 103 -16.29 21.82 21.58
C GLY A 103 -17.50 21.94 20.65
N LEU A 104 -17.87 23.16 20.25
CA LEU A 104 -18.99 23.37 19.32
C LEU A 104 -18.62 22.89 17.90
N SER A 105 -17.37 23.09 17.48
CA SER A 105 -16.86 22.50 16.23
C SER A 105 -16.91 20.97 16.25
N PHE A 106 -16.58 20.34 17.38
CA PHE A 106 -16.69 18.88 17.51
C PHE A 106 -18.14 18.42 17.37
N PHE A 107 -19.09 19.09 18.02
CA PHE A 107 -20.51 18.78 17.91
C PHE A 107 -21.04 18.88 16.47
N PHE A 108 -20.70 19.96 15.75
CA PHE A 108 -21.03 20.07 14.32
C PHE A 108 -20.36 18.99 13.47
N GLY A 109 -19.10 18.64 13.76
CA GLY A 109 -18.41 17.55 13.07
C GLY A 109 -19.09 16.19 13.27
N LEU A 110 -19.60 15.94 14.47
CA LEU A 110 -20.38 14.73 14.76
C LEU A 110 -21.69 14.71 13.97
N ILE A 111 -22.44 15.81 13.96
CA ILE A 111 -23.67 15.95 13.16
C ILE A 111 -23.38 15.71 11.67
N TYR A 112 -22.36 16.37 11.11
CA TYR A 112 -22.03 16.19 9.70
C TYR A 112 -21.64 14.74 9.38
N THR A 113 -20.90 14.08 10.27
CA THR A 113 -20.54 12.67 10.09
C THR A 113 -21.78 11.77 10.10
N LEU A 114 -22.71 11.99 11.04
CA LEU A 114 -23.93 11.22 11.17
C LEU A 114 -24.94 11.47 10.03
N CYS A 115 -24.86 12.63 9.37
CA CYS A 115 -25.71 12.94 8.22
C CYS A 115 -25.08 12.45 6.90
N PHE A 116 -23.86 12.89 6.58
CA PHE A 116 -23.29 12.71 5.23
C PHE A 116 -22.79 11.29 4.97
N VAL A 117 -22.22 10.59 5.97
CA VAL A 117 -21.72 9.22 5.75
C VAL A 117 -22.89 8.26 5.48
N PRO A 118 -23.95 8.19 6.32
CA PRO A 118 -25.11 7.38 5.99
C PRO A 118 -25.79 7.84 4.69
N TRP A 119 -25.99 9.14 4.50
CA TRP A 119 -26.56 9.68 3.26
C TRP A 119 -25.86 9.13 2.01
N SER A 120 -24.53 9.10 2.01
CA SER A 120 -23.75 8.59 0.88
C SER A 120 -24.05 7.12 0.57
N LEU A 121 -24.24 6.30 1.60
CA LEU A 121 -24.55 4.87 1.45
C LEU A 121 -26.01 4.65 1.05
N LEU A 122 -26.94 5.48 1.54
CA LEU A 122 -28.35 5.40 1.17
C LEU A 122 -28.60 5.67 -0.32
N THR A 123 -27.68 6.36 -1.03
CA THR A 123 -27.80 6.60 -2.47
C THR A 123 -27.69 5.31 -3.30
N LEU A 124 -27.08 4.25 -2.75
CA LEU A 124 -26.94 2.94 -3.39
C LEU A 124 -28.19 2.05 -3.23
N ILE A 125 -29.03 2.34 -2.23
CA ILE A 125 -30.20 1.51 -1.93
C ILE A 125 -31.42 2.04 -2.68
N LYS A 126 -31.97 1.22 -3.57
CA LYS A 126 -33.20 1.52 -4.31
C LYS A 126 -34.42 1.12 -3.46
N SER A 127 -35.14 2.10 -2.93
CA SER A 127 -36.49 1.97 -2.35
C SER A 127 -37.24 3.31 -2.50
N GLU A 128 -38.56 3.26 -2.53
CA GLU A 128 -39.42 4.45 -2.66
C GLU A 128 -39.41 5.29 -1.37
N LEU A 129 -39.43 4.65 -0.18
CA LEU A 129 -39.44 5.35 1.10
C LEU A 129 -38.03 5.49 1.69
N TRP A 130 -37.69 6.69 2.15
CA TRP A 130 -36.38 6.97 2.75
C TRP A 130 -36.13 6.17 4.04
N LEU A 131 -37.19 5.92 4.82
CA LEU A 131 -37.12 5.14 6.05
C LEU A 131 -36.75 3.67 5.79
N GLU A 132 -37.28 3.07 4.73
CA GLU A 132 -36.95 1.70 4.33
C GLU A 132 -35.49 1.58 3.90
N ARG A 133 -34.95 2.59 3.20
CA ARG A 133 -33.52 2.64 2.85
C ARG A 133 -32.64 2.65 4.10
N LEU A 134 -33.01 3.43 5.11
CA LEU A 134 -32.28 3.49 6.37
C LEU A 134 -32.36 2.15 7.13
N GLN A 135 -33.55 1.56 7.23
CA GLN A 135 -33.75 0.25 7.86
C GLN A 135 -32.94 -0.85 7.15
N SER A 136 -32.93 -0.84 5.82
CA SER A 136 -32.13 -1.75 5.00
C SER A 136 -30.63 -1.58 5.26
N LEU A 137 -30.12 -0.34 5.27
CA LEU A 137 -28.72 -0.07 5.56
C LEU A 137 -28.33 -0.59 6.96
N VAL A 138 -29.12 -0.25 7.98
CA VAL A 138 -28.87 -0.66 9.36
C VAL A 138 -28.90 -2.19 9.49
N GLY A 139 -29.88 -2.85 8.87
CA GLY A 139 -30.00 -4.31 8.86
C GLY A 139 -28.82 -5.00 8.17
N ARG A 140 -28.37 -4.49 7.01
CA ARG A 140 -27.21 -5.04 6.30
C ARG A 140 -25.92 -4.84 7.10
N LEU A 141 -25.73 -3.67 7.71
CA LEU A 141 -24.57 -3.38 8.55
C LEU A 141 -24.56 -4.28 9.80
N SER A 142 -25.70 -4.46 10.47
CA SER A 142 -25.78 -5.27 11.69
C SER A 142 -25.50 -6.75 11.40
N ILE A 143 -26.01 -7.29 10.29
CA ILE A 143 -25.71 -8.65 9.85
C ILE A 143 -24.22 -8.80 9.53
N ALA A 144 -23.64 -7.86 8.80
CA ALA A 144 -22.21 -7.90 8.45
C ALA A 144 -21.31 -7.80 9.68
N ILE A 145 -21.66 -6.97 10.67
CA ILE A 145 -20.96 -6.89 11.96
C ILE A 145 -21.08 -8.21 12.73
N GLY A 146 -22.27 -8.82 12.75
CA GLY A 146 -22.50 -10.12 13.38
C GLY A 146 -21.68 -11.24 12.74
N GLN A 147 -21.57 -11.25 11.41
CA GLN A 147 -20.71 -12.18 10.66
C GLN A 147 -19.24 -11.99 11.03
N LEU A 148 -18.76 -10.74 11.05
CA LEU A 148 -17.38 -10.41 11.42
C LEU A 148 -17.06 -10.83 12.87
N ALA A 149 -17.96 -10.54 13.81
CA ALA A 149 -17.79 -10.93 15.22
C ALA A 149 -17.80 -12.46 15.43
N SER A 150 -18.47 -13.19 14.54
CA SER A 150 -18.54 -14.65 14.55
C SER A 150 -17.44 -15.33 13.73
N ASN A 151 -16.43 -14.58 13.24
CA ASN A 151 -15.40 -15.04 12.31
C ASN A 151 -15.95 -15.75 11.05
N GLN A 152 -17.13 -15.33 10.60
CA GLN A 152 -17.72 -15.81 9.35
C GLN A 152 -17.34 -14.89 8.19
N PRO A 153 -17.19 -15.42 6.96
CA PRO A 153 -16.92 -14.60 5.79
C PRO A 153 -18.09 -13.64 5.55
N VAL A 154 -17.78 -12.34 5.55
CA VAL A 154 -18.77 -11.28 5.31
C VAL A 154 -19.15 -11.29 3.83
N LYS A 155 -20.40 -11.65 3.54
CA LYS A 155 -20.89 -11.77 2.16
C LYS A 155 -21.18 -10.43 1.50
N ASP A 156 -21.50 -9.42 2.31
CA ASP A 156 -21.93 -8.10 1.84
C ASP A 156 -20.81 -7.07 2.01
N SER A 157 -20.37 -6.47 0.89
CA SER A 157 -19.30 -5.48 0.87
C SER A 157 -19.67 -4.12 1.50
N ILE A 158 -20.93 -3.92 1.91
CA ILE A 158 -21.40 -2.65 2.48
C ILE A 158 -20.63 -2.23 3.73
N LEU A 159 -20.17 -3.18 4.55
CA LEU A 159 -19.39 -2.90 5.76
C LEU A 159 -18.02 -2.31 5.42
N VAL A 160 -17.32 -2.92 4.46
CA VAL A 160 -16.01 -2.46 3.98
C VAL A 160 -16.13 -1.10 3.30
N LEU A 161 -17.17 -0.91 2.48
CA LEU A 161 -17.44 0.38 1.84
C LEU A 161 -17.75 1.47 2.87
N ALA A 162 -18.60 1.18 3.86
CA ALA A 162 -18.92 2.10 4.95
C ALA A 162 -17.67 2.49 5.76
N PHE A 163 -16.78 1.52 6.01
CA PHE A 163 -15.49 1.77 6.67
C PHE A 163 -14.62 2.75 5.89
N PHE A 164 -14.42 2.53 4.58
CA PHE A 164 -13.62 3.44 3.77
C PHE A 164 -14.26 4.81 3.59
N CYS A 165 -15.58 4.88 3.40
CA CYS A 165 -16.32 6.14 3.36
C CYS A 165 -16.14 6.93 4.66
N LEU A 166 -16.29 6.30 5.82
CA LEU A 166 -16.08 6.92 7.12
C LEU A 166 -14.62 7.36 7.32
N LEU A 167 -13.65 6.50 6.96
CA LEU A 167 -12.23 6.80 7.08
C LEU A 167 -11.83 8.02 6.24
N TYR A 168 -12.17 8.03 4.95
CA TYR A 168 -11.85 9.15 4.06
C TYR A 168 -12.62 10.42 4.42
N TRP A 169 -13.87 10.29 4.88
CA TRP A 169 -14.64 11.41 5.42
C TRP A 169 -13.92 12.05 6.61
N LEU A 170 -13.57 11.26 7.63
CA LEU A 170 -12.91 11.75 8.83
C LEU A 170 -11.53 12.31 8.50
N ALA A 171 -10.76 11.65 7.63
CA ALA A 171 -9.47 12.14 7.17
C ALA A 171 -9.58 13.51 6.50
N ALA A 172 -10.49 13.65 5.52
CA ALA A 172 -10.74 14.90 4.80
C ALA A 172 -11.23 16.02 5.70
N PHE A 173 -12.23 15.72 6.54
CA PHE A 173 -12.84 16.69 7.45
C PHE A 173 -11.84 17.19 8.49
N THR A 174 -11.12 16.29 9.14
CA THR A 174 -10.12 16.66 10.15
C THR A 174 -8.92 17.37 9.54
N ALA A 175 -8.44 16.95 8.36
CA ALA A 175 -7.35 17.63 7.67
C ALA A 175 -7.74 19.07 7.28
N GLY A 176 -8.94 19.27 6.71
CA GLY A 176 -9.44 20.60 6.36
C GLY A 176 -9.62 21.50 7.59
N TYR A 177 -10.19 20.97 8.67
CA TYR A 177 -10.36 21.68 9.94
C TYR A 177 -9.01 22.09 10.55
N GLN A 178 -8.05 21.17 10.61
CA GLN A 178 -6.74 21.43 11.21
C GLN A 178 -5.84 22.30 10.35
N LEU A 179 -5.98 22.25 9.01
CA LEU A 179 -5.22 23.10 8.09
C LEU A 179 -5.52 24.58 8.33
N THR A 180 -6.80 24.94 8.41
CA THR A 180 -7.22 26.35 8.53
C THR A 180 -7.06 26.91 9.95
N ARG A 181 -7.21 26.06 10.96
CA ARG A 181 -7.15 26.47 12.36
C ARG A 181 -5.72 26.48 12.91
N ASN A 182 -4.94 25.45 12.62
CA ASN A 182 -3.64 25.21 13.24
C ASN A 182 -2.48 25.04 12.24
N ALA A 183 -2.76 25.05 10.93
CA ALA A 183 -1.81 24.69 9.87
C ALA A 183 -1.16 23.30 10.10
N ARG A 184 -1.92 22.31 10.58
CA ARG A 184 -1.45 20.95 10.88
C ARG A 184 -2.40 19.89 10.28
N PRO A 185 -2.42 19.65 8.97
CA PRO A 185 -3.34 18.66 8.36
C PRO A 185 -2.95 17.19 8.63
N TRP A 186 -2.01 16.94 9.56
CA TRP A 186 -1.31 15.66 9.70
C TRP A 186 -2.23 14.48 10.00
N GLY A 187 -3.25 14.65 10.86
CA GLY A 187 -4.12 13.55 11.25
C GLY A 187 -4.78 12.86 10.06
N GLY A 188 -5.41 13.64 9.18
CA GLY A 188 -6.05 13.10 7.98
C GLY A 188 -5.06 12.67 6.89
N LEU A 189 -3.94 13.37 6.75
CA LEU A 189 -2.91 13.03 5.77
C LEU A 189 -2.23 11.69 6.09
N ILE A 190 -1.94 11.44 7.37
CA ILE A 190 -1.37 10.16 7.85
C ILE A 190 -2.37 9.03 7.64
N ALA A 191 -3.65 9.24 7.98
CA ALA A 191 -4.68 8.22 7.77
C ALA A 191 -4.79 7.82 6.29
N ALA A 192 -4.79 8.79 5.37
CA ALA A 192 -4.78 8.54 3.93
C ALA A 192 -3.49 7.83 3.48
N GLY A 193 -2.32 8.26 3.99
CA GLY A 193 -1.03 7.65 3.66
C GLY A 193 -0.91 6.19 4.10
N ILE A 194 -1.50 5.82 5.25
CA ILE A 194 -1.59 4.43 5.69
C ILE A 194 -2.40 3.60 4.69
N VAL A 195 -3.50 4.13 4.16
CA VAL A 195 -4.29 3.42 3.14
C VAL A 195 -3.48 3.23 1.85
N VAL A 196 -2.77 4.25 1.37
CA VAL A 196 -1.89 4.14 0.20
C VAL A 196 -0.83 3.06 0.42
N LEU A 197 -0.19 3.05 1.59
CA LEU A 197 0.80 2.03 1.96
C LEU A 197 0.22 0.61 1.98
N ILE A 198 -0.95 0.42 2.57
CA ILE A 198 -1.64 -0.87 2.60
C ILE A 198 -1.95 -1.35 1.18
N VAL A 199 -2.44 -0.44 0.33
CA VAL A 199 -2.75 -0.75 -1.08
C VAL A 199 -1.47 -1.12 -1.83
N ASP A 200 -0.41 -0.31 -1.75
CA ASP A 200 0.86 -0.57 -2.43
C ASP A 200 1.48 -1.90 -1.97
N TYR A 201 1.49 -2.16 -0.66
CA TYR A 201 1.94 -3.43 -0.10
C TYR A 201 1.11 -4.61 -0.60
N SER A 202 -0.22 -4.45 -0.72
CA SER A 202 -1.08 -5.51 -1.23
C SER A 202 -0.78 -5.84 -2.70
N PHE A 203 -0.56 -4.85 -3.56
CA PHE A 203 -0.21 -5.07 -4.97
C PHE A 203 1.16 -5.77 -5.11
N GLU A 204 2.14 -5.39 -4.28
CA GLU A 204 3.47 -6.03 -4.24
C GLU A 204 3.36 -7.48 -3.74
N MET A 205 2.64 -7.71 -2.64
CA MET A 205 2.46 -9.04 -2.04
C MET A 205 1.77 -10.02 -2.99
N PHE A 206 0.75 -9.56 -3.74
CA PHE A 206 0.00 -10.39 -4.68
C PHE A 206 0.56 -10.35 -6.12
N SER A 207 1.67 -9.64 -6.37
CA SER A 207 2.30 -9.49 -7.70
C SER A 207 1.30 -9.13 -8.81
N ALA A 208 0.28 -8.34 -8.48
CA ALA A 208 -0.76 -7.96 -9.42
C ALA A 208 -0.26 -6.84 -10.35
N PRO A 209 -0.73 -6.77 -11.62
CA PRO A 209 -0.36 -5.69 -12.54
C PRO A 209 -0.71 -4.32 -11.96
N ASP A 210 0.31 -3.56 -11.55
CA ASP A 210 0.09 -2.30 -10.86
C ASP A 210 0.08 -1.10 -11.83
N GLY A 211 -1.13 -0.73 -12.27
CA GLY A 211 -1.37 0.48 -13.06
C GLY A 211 -1.53 1.77 -12.22
N GLY A 212 -1.52 1.68 -10.89
CA GLY A 212 -1.87 2.79 -9.99
C GLY A 212 -0.71 3.39 -9.19
N THR A 213 0.53 2.90 -9.35
CA THR A 213 1.74 3.46 -8.68
C THR A 213 1.89 4.98 -8.84
N ALA A 214 1.50 5.52 -10.00
CA ALA A 214 1.53 6.95 -10.26
C ALA A 214 0.64 7.75 -9.28
N LEU A 215 -0.48 7.18 -8.83
CA LEU A 215 -1.37 7.83 -7.86
C LEU A 215 -0.73 7.89 -6.47
N SER A 216 -0.02 6.84 -6.05
CA SER A 216 0.77 6.84 -4.81
C SER A 216 1.89 7.89 -4.88
N LEU A 217 2.58 8.00 -6.03
CA LEU A 217 3.58 9.04 -6.25
C LEU A 217 2.97 10.44 -6.13
N ILE A 218 1.82 10.69 -6.77
CA ILE A 218 1.10 11.97 -6.68
C ILE A 218 0.73 12.27 -5.22
N PHE A 219 0.24 11.28 -4.47
CA PHE A 219 -0.08 11.44 -3.05
C PHE A 219 1.14 11.92 -2.25
N PHE A 220 2.27 11.22 -2.35
CA PHE A 220 3.48 11.58 -1.60
C PHE A 220 4.08 12.91 -2.05
N LEU A 221 4.10 13.17 -3.36
CA LEU A 221 4.60 14.42 -3.93
C LEU A 221 3.80 15.62 -3.38
N PHE A 222 2.47 15.60 -3.49
CA PHE A 222 1.63 16.70 -3.02
C PHE A 222 1.59 16.81 -1.50
N SER A 223 1.73 15.70 -0.78
CA SER A 223 1.92 15.69 0.68
C SER A 223 3.17 16.46 1.09
N ILE A 224 4.28 16.26 0.38
CA ILE A 224 5.55 16.90 0.70
C ILE A 224 5.58 18.37 0.25
N ILE A 225 5.00 18.69 -0.90
CA ILE A 225 4.79 20.07 -1.33
C ILE A 225 3.93 20.82 -0.29
N LEU A 226 2.88 20.18 0.24
CA LEU A 226 2.04 20.75 1.30
C LEU A 226 2.82 20.98 2.59
N VAL A 227 3.68 20.03 2.99
CA VAL A 227 4.59 20.18 4.16
C VAL A 227 5.46 21.43 3.98
N GLY A 228 6.13 21.55 2.83
CA GLY A 228 6.97 22.70 2.50
C GLY A 228 6.19 24.01 2.53
N ARG A 229 4.98 24.03 1.96
CA ARG A 229 4.11 25.23 1.97
C ARG A 229 3.72 25.64 3.39
N ILE A 230 3.37 24.69 4.24
CA ILE A 230 3.02 24.96 5.65
C ILE A 230 4.22 25.47 6.43
N PHE A 231 5.40 24.88 6.22
CA PHE A 231 6.63 25.33 6.84
C PHE A 231 6.93 26.78 6.44
N TYR A 232 6.87 27.09 5.14
CA TYR A 232 7.06 28.45 4.63
C TYR A 232 6.09 29.45 5.24
N LEU A 233 4.79 29.11 5.30
CA LEU A 233 3.79 29.98 5.91
C LEU A 233 4.09 30.25 7.39
N ARG A 234 4.58 29.24 8.12
CA ARG A 234 4.95 29.38 9.53
C ARG A 234 6.13 30.28 9.72
N SER A 235 7.21 30.01 9.00
CA SER A 235 8.42 30.81 9.05
C SER A 235 8.13 32.26 8.70
N ARG A 236 7.30 32.52 7.66
CA ARG A 236 6.87 33.87 7.30
C ARG A 236 6.12 34.59 8.42
N SER A 237 5.20 33.89 9.10
CA SER A 237 4.47 34.46 10.26
C SER A 237 5.37 34.72 11.46
N ASP A 238 6.39 33.89 11.68
CA ASP A 238 7.33 34.05 12.79
C ASP A 238 8.29 35.21 12.52
N TRP A 239 8.78 35.36 11.28
CA TRP A 239 9.62 36.48 10.87
C TRP A 239 8.90 37.82 10.96
N SER A 240 7.62 37.88 10.57
CA SER A 240 6.84 39.12 10.69
C SER A 240 6.66 39.57 12.15
N ARG A 241 6.72 38.65 13.11
CA ARG A 241 6.58 38.96 14.54
C ARG A 241 7.89 39.40 15.20
N HIS A 242 9.03 38.93 14.70
CA HIS A 242 10.35 39.19 15.30
C HIS A 242 11.12 40.34 14.64
N GLY A 243 10.54 41.02 13.63
CA GLY A 243 11.08 42.29 13.08
C GLY A 243 12.42 42.18 12.34
N GLN A 244 13.00 40.98 12.23
CA GLN A 244 14.20 40.74 11.45
C GLN A 244 13.80 40.32 10.04
N MET A 245 13.87 41.26 9.09
CA MET A 245 13.90 40.94 7.67
C MET A 245 15.23 40.25 7.37
N ILE A 246 15.29 38.93 7.59
CA ILE A 246 16.31 38.11 6.95
C ILE A 246 16.02 38.19 5.46
N GLU A 247 17.03 38.55 4.67
CA GLU A 247 17.00 38.57 3.21
C GLU A 247 16.29 37.31 2.73
N SER A 248 15.12 37.49 2.10
CA SER A 248 14.10 36.44 2.00
C SER A 248 14.56 35.19 1.24
N GLU A 249 15.68 35.29 0.53
CA GLU A 249 16.32 34.21 -0.21
C GLU A 249 16.95 33.15 0.71
N VAL A 250 17.60 33.53 1.81
CA VAL A 250 18.39 32.58 2.63
C VAL A 250 17.50 31.66 3.49
N GLY A 251 16.42 32.19 4.08
CA GLY A 251 15.46 31.38 4.85
C GLY A 251 14.57 30.50 3.96
N PHE A 252 14.29 30.96 2.75
CA PHE A 252 13.58 30.20 1.73
C PHE A 252 14.44 29.02 1.23
N ASP A 253 15.74 29.23 1.03
CA ASP A 253 16.65 28.20 0.54
C ASP A 253 16.97 27.11 1.55
N ILE A 254 17.10 27.43 2.85
CA ILE A 254 17.37 26.41 3.89
C ILE A 254 16.16 25.50 4.09
N SER A 255 14.94 26.05 4.06
CA SER A 255 13.72 25.27 4.23
C SER A 255 13.37 24.42 3.01
N ARG A 256 13.61 24.96 1.82
CA ARG A 256 13.53 24.22 0.56
C ARG A 256 14.60 23.14 0.50
N GLY A 257 15.82 23.43 0.92
CA GLY A 257 16.90 22.47 1.06
C GLY A 257 16.52 21.33 2.00
N ALA A 258 16.12 21.63 3.24
CA ALA A 258 15.71 20.62 4.21
C ALA A 258 14.48 19.82 3.75
N ALA A 259 13.50 20.44 3.10
CA ALA A 259 12.32 19.75 2.56
C ALA A 259 12.66 18.88 1.35
N VAL A 260 13.55 19.33 0.45
CA VAL A 260 14.04 18.55 -0.70
C VAL A 260 14.96 17.43 -0.24
N THR A 261 15.80 17.66 0.76
CA THR A 261 16.65 16.62 1.36
C THR A 261 15.80 15.62 2.13
N ALA A 262 14.77 16.04 2.86
CA ALA A 262 13.83 15.13 3.51
C ALA A 262 12.99 14.36 2.47
N LEU A 263 12.54 15.01 1.39
CA LEU A 263 11.89 14.37 0.24
C LEU A 263 12.81 13.34 -0.40
N ALA A 264 14.07 13.71 -0.64
CA ALA A 264 15.08 12.83 -1.21
C ALA A 264 15.37 11.66 -0.27
N LEU A 265 15.49 11.89 1.04
CA LEU A 265 15.70 10.86 2.04
C LEU A 265 14.49 9.94 2.19
N VAL A 266 13.26 10.47 2.09
CA VAL A 266 12.03 9.67 2.11
C VAL A 266 11.89 8.87 0.82
N LEU A 267 12.16 9.46 -0.35
CA LEU A 267 12.18 8.75 -1.63
C LEU A 267 13.28 7.69 -1.68
N LEU A 268 14.47 7.99 -1.13
CA LEU A 268 15.61 7.06 -1.01
C LEU A 268 15.32 5.95 0.01
N ALA A 269 14.69 6.29 1.14
CA ALA A 269 14.24 5.32 2.14
C ALA A 269 13.12 4.43 1.58
N TRP A 270 12.25 4.99 0.74
CA TRP A 270 11.25 4.24 -0.02
C TRP A 270 11.88 3.37 -1.12
N TYR A 271 13.05 3.77 -1.64
CA TYR A 271 13.86 2.97 -2.57
C TYR A 271 14.77 1.93 -1.87
N SER A 272 14.85 1.96 -0.54
CA SER A 272 15.76 1.16 0.30
C SER A 272 15.61 -0.36 0.20
N PRO A 273 14.42 -0.96 -0.05
CA PRO A 273 14.34 -2.41 -0.23
C PRO A 273 15.11 -2.91 -1.47
N ARG A 274 15.43 -2.03 -2.43
CA ARG A 274 16.02 -2.39 -3.73
C ARG A 274 17.54 -2.21 -3.79
N ILE A 275 18.13 -1.25 -3.06
CA ILE A 275 19.59 -0.97 -3.12
C ILE A 275 20.38 -1.85 -2.14
N VAL A 276 19.86 -2.12 -0.94
CA VAL A 276 20.54 -2.97 0.05
C VAL A 276 20.64 -4.43 -0.45
N ARG A 277 19.69 -4.86 -1.29
CA ARG A 277 19.70 -6.18 -1.95
C ARG A 277 20.60 -6.25 -3.20
N ALA A 278 21.13 -5.12 -3.68
CA ALA A 278 21.95 -5.04 -4.89
C ALA A 278 23.47 -5.10 -4.63
N VAL A 279 23.93 -4.98 -3.37
CA VAL A 279 25.36 -4.83 -3.03
C VAL A 279 25.92 -6.05 -2.25
N THR A 280 25.11 -7.07 -1.97
CA THR A 280 25.59 -8.33 -1.36
C THR A 280 25.79 -9.39 -2.46
N PRO A 281 27.00 -9.95 -2.65
CA PRO A 281 27.24 -10.97 -3.68
C PRO A 281 26.46 -12.26 -3.38
N GLY A 282 25.71 -12.79 -4.35
CA GLY A 282 25.11 -14.13 -4.29
C GLY A 282 23.57 -14.24 -4.21
N THR A 283 22.80 -13.16 -4.37
CA THR A 283 21.32 -13.20 -4.38
C THR A 283 20.69 -12.77 -5.72
N ASP A 284 19.45 -13.21 -6.00
CA ASP A 284 18.72 -13.12 -7.28
C ASP A 284 18.62 -11.73 -7.93
N GLU A 285 18.89 -10.66 -7.19
CA GLU A 285 18.91 -9.28 -7.68
C GLU A 285 20.19 -8.93 -8.48
N GLN A 286 21.33 -9.60 -8.21
CA GLN A 286 22.56 -9.44 -9.02
C GLN A 286 22.37 -9.99 -10.45
N ARG A 287 21.59 -11.07 -10.59
CA ARG A 287 21.23 -11.66 -11.89
C ARG A 287 20.33 -10.73 -12.72
N ARG A 288 19.49 -9.91 -12.07
CA ARG A 288 18.61 -8.92 -12.73
C ARG A 288 19.36 -7.70 -13.30
N LEU A 289 20.44 -7.25 -12.67
CA LEU A 289 21.30 -6.18 -13.21
C LEU A 289 22.13 -6.65 -14.42
N ALA A 290 22.59 -7.89 -14.42
CA ALA A 290 23.25 -8.50 -15.57
C ALA A 290 22.32 -8.60 -16.80
N THR A 291 21.02 -8.87 -16.59
CA THR A 291 19.99 -8.87 -17.65
C THR A 291 19.62 -7.47 -18.16
N GLN A 292 19.72 -6.42 -17.33
CA GLN A 292 19.43 -5.04 -17.77
C GLN A 292 20.52 -4.48 -18.72
N PHE A 293 21.78 -4.89 -18.55
CA PHE A 293 22.87 -4.53 -19.47
C PHE A 293 22.76 -5.29 -20.80
N GLN A 294 22.21 -6.51 -20.78
CA GLN A 294 21.84 -7.24 -22.00
C GLN A 294 20.64 -6.60 -22.73
N ALA A 295 19.64 -6.08 -22.01
CA ALA A 295 18.49 -5.37 -22.59
C ALA A 295 18.86 -4.08 -23.34
N PHE A 296 19.97 -3.41 -22.99
CA PHE A 296 20.50 -2.30 -23.78
C PHE A 296 21.19 -2.78 -25.08
N ARG A 297 21.90 -3.90 -25.03
CA ARG A 297 22.46 -4.60 -26.20
C ARG A 297 21.36 -5.08 -27.16
N GLU A 298 20.22 -5.51 -26.64
CA GLU A 298 19.03 -5.93 -27.40
C GLU A 298 18.23 -4.76 -28.01
N ARG A 299 18.26 -3.56 -27.40
CA ARG A 299 17.59 -2.37 -27.97
C ARG A 299 18.17 -1.92 -29.32
N VAL A 300 19.45 -2.22 -29.58
CA VAL A 300 20.08 -2.01 -30.90
C VAL A 300 19.69 -3.10 -31.91
N SER A 301 19.31 -4.29 -31.42
CA SER A 301 18.84 -5.41 -32.25
C SER A 301 17.35 -5.28 -32.63
N ASN A 302 16.51 -4.68 -31.77
CA ASN A 302 15.05 -4.56 -31.92
C ASN A 302 14.56 -3.46 -32.87
N ALA A 303 15.47 -2.69 -33.49
CA ALA A 303 15.11 -1.85 -34.65
C ALA A 303 14.75 -2.70 -35.90
N VAL A 304 14.89 -4.02 -35.82
CA VAL A 304 14.56 -4.98 -36.87
C VAL A 304 13.46 -5.93 -36.39
N SER A 305 12.34 -5.92 -37.13
CA SER A 305 11.23 -6.89 -37.22
C SER A 305 10.14 -6.95 -36.13
N SER A 306 9.16 -6.05 -36.26
CA SER A 306 7.70 -6.30 -36.28
C SER A 306 7.08 -7.54 -35.59
N LEU A 307 6.13 -7.26 -34.69
CA LEU A 307 4.92 -8.05 -34.33
C LEU A 307 5.06 -9.34 -33.48
N ARG A 308 4.92 -9.20 -32.15
CA ARG A 308 3.81 -9.75 -31.32
C ARG A 308 4.05 -9.39 -29.85
N SER A 309 3.03 -8.84 -29.19
CA SER A 309 3.01 -8.56 -27.75
C SER A 309 3.19 -9.85 -26.95
N GLN A 310 4.05 -9.81 -25.92
CA GLN A 310 4.15 -10.89 -24.93
C GLN A 310 2.82 -10.99 -24.17
N ALA A 311 2.19 -12.16 -24.29
CA ALA A 311 0.95 -12.56 -23.67
C ALA A 311 1.05 -12.60 -22.13
N PRO A 312 -0.09 -12.54 -21.39
CA PRO A 312 -0.13 -12.76 -19.95
C PRO A 312 0.59 -14.06 -19.56
N VAL A 313 1.30 -14.05 -18.43
CA VAL A 313 1.94 -15.24 -17.88
C VAL A 313 0.85 -16.19 -17.39
N VAL A 314 0.38 -17.08 -18.27
CA VAL A 314 -0.52 -18.17 -17.91
C VAL A 314 0.33 -19.24 -17.24
N VAL A 315 0.15 -19.40 -15.93
CA VAL A 315 0.63 -20.58 -15.20
C VAL A 315 -0.50 -21.58 -15.16
N GLU A 316 -0.41 -22.63 -15.95
CA GLU A 316 -1.37 -23.74 -15.86
C GLU A 316 -0.82 -24.81 -14.92
N SER A 317 -1.48 -24.94 -13.77
CA SER A 317 -1.19 -25.97 -12.78
C SER A 317 -2.52 -26.49 -12.21
N LEU A 318 -2.70 -27.81 -12.25
CA LEU A 318 -3.85 -28.47 -11.65
C LEU A 318 -3.59 -28.64 -10.15
N SER A 319 -4.44 -28.03 -9.31
CA SER A 319 -4.32 -28.07 -7.85
C SER A 319 -4.76 -29.42 -7.25
N GLU A 320 -4.51 -29.66 -5.96
CA GLU A 320 -4.86 -30.93 -5.29
C GLU A 320 -6.37 -31.08 -5.12
N SER A 321 -7.09 -29.96 -5.21
CA SER A 321 -8.54 -29.88 -5.19
C SER A 321 -9.10 -29.25 -6.47
N LEU A 322 -10.15 -29.83 -7.02
CA LEU A 322 -10.95 -29.32 -8.13
C LEU A 322 -12.36 -28.98 -7.64
N ALA A 323 -12.65 -27.69 -7.50
CA ALA A 323 -13.98 -27.23 -7.11
C ALA A 323 -14.99 -27.35 -8.26
N LEU A 324 -16.19 -27.83 -7.96
CA LEU A 324 -17.30 -27.82 -8.93
C LEU A 324 -17.91 -26.41 -8.98
N GLY A 325 -17.86 -25.75 -10.13
CA GLY A 325 -18.32 -24.37 -10.31
C GLY A 325 -18.55 -24.02 -11.78
N ARG A 326 -18.56 -22.72 -12.11
CA ARG A 326 -18.77 -22.23 -13.49
C ARG A 326 -17.61 -22.55 -14.47
N GLY A 327 -16.60 -23.30 -14.01
CA GLY A 327 -15.40 -23.64 -14.79
C GLY A 327 -14.34 -22.54 -14.80
N THR A 328 -13.23 -22.81 -15.46
CA THR A 328 -12.22 -21.81 -15.82
C THR A 328 -12.66 -21.07 -17.09
N ASN A 329 -12.14 -19.85 -17.31
CA ASN A 329 -12.34 -19.18 -18.59
C ASN A 329 -11.73 -20.04 -19.71
N LEU A 330 -12.59 -20.57 -20.57
CA LEU A 330 -12.16 -21.34 -21.74
C LEU A 330 -11.54 -20.38 -22.75
N SER A 331 -10.45 -20.80 -23.37
CA SER A 331 -9.69 -20.05 -24.36
C SER A 331 -9.31 -20.97 -25.51
N ASP A 332 -9.28 -20.44 -26.73
CA ASP A 332 -8.82 -21.15 -27.93
C ASP A 332 -7.28 -21.15 -28.05
N SER A 333 -6.57 -20.65 -27.03
CA SER A 333 -5.12 -20.68 -26.96
C SER A 333 -4.61 -22.11 -26.87
N VAL A 334 -3.63 -22.44 -27.73
CA VAL A 334 -2.95 -23.74 -27.69
C VAL A 334 -2.17 -23.87 -26.39
N VAL A 335 -2.45 -24.90 -25.60
CA VAL A 335 -1.72 -25.19 -24.34
C VAL A 335 -0.39 -25.89 -24.63
N PHE A 336 -0.43 -26.96 -25.42
CA PHE A 336 0.74 -27.70 -25.84
C PHE A 336 0.51 -28.34 -27.23
N THR A 337 1.60 -28.71 -27.88
CA THR A 337 1.60 -29.51 -29.12
C THR A 337 2.30 -30.83 -28.88
N VAL A 338 1.78 -31.91 -29.46
CA VAL A 338 2.35 -33.24 -29.29
C VAL A 338 2.83 -33.81 -30.61
N LYS A 339 4.03 -34.40 -30.60
CA LYS A 339 4.57 -35.18 -31.70
C LYS A 339 4.89 -36.61 -31.25
N PRO A 340 4.08 -37.61 -31.63
CA PRO A 340 4.40 -39.02 -31.37
C PRO A 340 5.53 -39.50 -32.28
N GLU A 341 6.52 -40.19 -31.74
CA GLU A 341 7.67 -40.68 -32.52
C GLU A 341 7.29 -41.80 -33.51
N GLY A 342 6.31 -42.65 -33.15
CA GLY A 342 5.80 -43.72 -33.99
C GLY A 342 4.72 -43.31 -35.00
N GLY A 343 4.51 -42.01 -35.21
CA GLY A 343 3.42 -41.49 -36.02
C GLY A 343 2.06 -41.54 -35.33
N ARG A 344 0.98 -41.31 -36.09
CA ARG A 344 -0.38 -41.27 -35.54
C ARG A 344 -0.78 -42.65 -35.02
N LEU A 345 -1.37 -42.69 -33.82
CA LEU A 345 -1.89 -43.94 -33.26
C LEU A 345 -2.97 -44.52 -34.18
N ILE A 346 -2.73 -45.71 -34.74
CA ILE A 346 -3.70 -46.42 -35.58
C ILE A 346 -4.62 -47.21 -34.66
N GLY A 347 -5.93 -46.92 -34.68
CA GLY A 347 -6.94 -47.65 -33.91
C GLY A 347 -7.14 -47.20 -32.46
N GLY A 348 -6.63 -46.03 -32.05
CA GLY A 348 -6.82 -45.52 -30.68
C GLY A 348 -6.79 -43.99 -30.57
N ARG A 349 -7.01 -43.48 -29.35
CA ARG A 349 -7.01 -42.04 -29.00
C ARG A 349 -6.06 -41.79 -27.85
N PHE A 350 -5.40 -40.63 -27.85
CA PHE A 350 -4.65 -40.16 -26.70
C PHE A 350 -5.58 -39.46 -25.71
N TYR A 351 -5.47 -39.83 -24.44
CA TYR A 351 -6.09 -39.13 -23.33
C TYR A 351 -4.99 -38.51 -22.49
N TRP A 352 -4.90 -37.18 -22.50
CA TRP A 352 -3.85 -36.45 -21.79
C TRP A 352 -4.23 -36.30 -20.32
N ALA A 353 -3.74 -37.19 -19.48
CA ALA A 353 -3.90 -37.09 -18.04
C ALA A 353 -2.99 -35.98 -17.50
N GLY A 354 -3.55 -35.12 -16.66
CA GLY A 354 -2.79 -34.10 -15.91
C GLY A 354 -2.77 -34.38 -14.41
N ARG A 355 -3.95 -34.60 -13.83
CA ARG A 355 -4.12 -35.00 -12.42
C ARG A 355 -5.34 -35.91 -12.23
N ILE A 356 -5.23 -36.88 -11.34
CA ILE A 356 -6.31 -37.77 -10.92
C ILE A 356 -6.83 -37.34 -9.54
N TYR A 357 -8.16 -37.25 -9.40
CA TYR A 357 -8.85 -36.99 -8.14
C TYR A 357 -9.70 -38.21 -7.77
N ASP A 358 -9.59 -38.69 -6.54
CA ASP A 358 -10.21 -39.94 -6.06
C ASP A 358 -11.39 -39.71 -5.12
N THR A 359 -11.36 -38.63 -4.33
CA THR A 359 -12.35 -38.42 -3.26
C THR A 359 -13.18 -37.17 -3.54
N TYR A 360 -14.50 -37.31 -3.45
CA TYR A 360 -15.44 -36.18 -3.53
C TYR A 360 -15.91 -35.76 -2.14
N ARG A 361 -15.67 -34.51 -1.75
CA ARG A 361 -16.08 -33.95 -0.46
C ARG A 361 -16.33 -32.43 -0.56
N ASP A 362 -17.34 -31.93 0.15
CA ASP A 362 -17.60 -30.49 0.29
C ASP A 362 -17.69 -29.72 -1.05
N ALA A 363 -18.37 -30.33 -2.05
CA ALA A 363 -18.52 -29.81 -3.41
C ALA A 363 -17.23 -29.71 -4.25
N GLN A 364 -16.18 -30.45 -3.87
CA GLN A 364 -14.91 -30.48 -4.58
C GLN A 364 -14.41 -31.94 -4.75
N TRP A 365 -13.70 -32.19 -5.84
CA TRP A 365 -12.88 -33.39 -6.00
C TRP A 365 -11.50 -33.14 -5.42
N VAL A 366 -10.93 -34.09 -4.69
CA VAL A 366 -9.64 -33.95 -4.02
C VAL A 366 -8.79 -35.20 -4.30
N SER A 367 -7.49 -35.00 -4.50
CA SER A 367 -6.49 -36.07 -4.55
C SER A 367 -6.00 -36.34 -3.13
N THR A 368 -6.34 -37.49 -2.52
CA THR A 368 -6.03 -37.75 -1.11
C THR A 368 -4.95 -38.81 -0.92
N GLY A 369 -4.05 -38.57 0.04
CA GLY A 369 -3.05 -39.58 0.44
C GLY A 369 -1.96 -39.86 -0.59
N THR A 370 -1.71 -38.95 -1.53
CA THR A 370 -0.60 -39.07 -2.50
C THR A 370 0.75 -38.84 -1.83
N ARG A 371 1.80 -39.49 -2.35
CA ARG A 371 3.19 -39.28 -1.98
C ARG A 371 3.95 -38.72 -3.16
N SER A 372 4.76 -37.68 -2.91
CA SER A 372 5.70 -37.14 -3.88
C SER A 372 6.98 -38.00 -3.92
N ILE A 373 7.40 -38.37 -5.12
CA ILE A 373 8.60 -39.15 -5.41
C ILE A 373 9.34 -38.44 -6.56
N LEU A 374 10.66 -38.32 -6.46
CA LEU A 374 11.46 -37.79 -7.55
C LEU A 374 11.50 -38.80 -8.71
N PHE A 375 11.05 -38.38 -9.89
CA PHE A 375 11.02 -39.18 -11.12
C PHE A 375 11.74 -38.43 -12.25
N GLY A 376 12.46 -39.12 -13.13
CA GLY A 376 13.30 -38.43 -14.11
C GLY A 376 14.06 -39.36 -15.06
N PRO A 377 15.06 -38.83 -15.79
CA PRO A 377 15.85 -39.64 -16.73
C PRO A 377 16.60 -40.82 -16.09
N ASN A 378 16.89 -40.71 -14.80
CA ASN A 378 17.69 -41.68 -14.05
C ASN A 378 16.83 -42.61 -13.18
N SER A 379 15.50 -42.51 -13.21
CA SER A 379 14.65 -43.44 -12.48
C SER A 379 14.51 -44.75 -13.26
N GLU A 380 14.60 -45.87 -12.55
CA GLU A 380 14.35 -47.18 -13.17
C GLU A 380 12.90 -47.25 -13.67
N PRO A 381 12.67 -47.77 -14.89
CA PRO A 381 11.32 -47.97 -15.38
C PRO A 381 10.57 -48.92 -14.46
N THR A 382 9.35 -48.54 -14.06
CA THR A 382 8.49 -49.45 -13.31
C THR A 382 7.99 -50.55 -14.27
N PRO A 383 8.22 -51.84 -13.98
CA PRO A 383 7.82 -52.92 -14.88
C PRO A 383 6.32 -53.20 -14.77
N TYR A 384 5.52 -52.58 -15.64
CA TYR A 384 4.10 -52.91 -15.77
C TYR A 384 3.89 -54.02 -16.80
N ASN A 385 3.50 -55.22 -16.36
CA ASN A 385 3.23 -56.37 -17.24
C ASN A 385 1.76 -56.40 -17.71
N TRP A 386 1.32 -55.35 -18.40
CA TRP A 386 -0.07 -55.22 -18.85
C TRP A 386 -0.29 -55.68 -20.29
N GLN A 387 -1.22 -56.61 -20.47
CA GLN A 387 -1.61 -57.10 -21.80
C GLN A 387 -2.45 -56.07 -22.55
N GLY A 388 -2.25 -55.97 -23.88
CA GLY A 388 -3.03 -55.08 -24.75
C GLY A 388 -2.61 -53.60 -24.72
N ARG A 389 -1.51 -53.27 -24.04
CA ARG A 389 -0.89 -51.93 -24.11
C ARG A 389 0.29 -51.93 -25.06
N ARG A 390 0.58 -50.75 -25.60
CA ARG A 390 1.72 -50.51 -26.48
C ARG A 390 2.50 -49.33 -25.93
N GLU A 391 3.82 -49.48 -25.85
CA GLU A 391 4.72 -48.38 -25.52
C GLU A 391 4.72 -47.35 -26.64
N VAL A 392 4.59 -46.08 -26.26
CA VAL A 392 4.57 -44.95 -27.18
C VAL A 392 5.35 -43.82 -26.57
N THR A 393 6.31 -43.32 -27.33
CA THR A 393 7.06 -42.12 -26.99
C THR A 393 6.41 -40.90 -27.60
N VAL A 394 6.12 -39.89 -26.78
CA VAL A 394 5.57 -38.63 -27.24
C VAL A 394 6.43 -37.46 -26.81
N GLU A 395 6.71 -36.55 -27.75
CA GLU A 395 7.30 -35.25 -27.45
C GLU A 395 6.18 -34.23 -27.25
N VAL A 396 6.11 -33.64 -26.05
CA VAL A 396 5.14 -32.61 -25.71
C VAL A 396 5.88 -31.27 -25.64
N SER A 397 5.50 -30.32 -26.49
CA SER A 397 6.05 -28.96 -26.51
C SER A 397 5.05 -27.98 -25.91
N ASN A 398 5.46 -27.27 -24.86
CA ASN A 398 4.63 -26.29 -24.18
C ASN A 398 4.44 -25.01 -25.02
N ARG A 399 3.22 -24.46 -25.03
CA ARG A 399 2.86 -23.23 -25.77
C ARG A 399 2.35 -22.10 -24.87
N ILE A 400 2.08 -22.38 -23.60
CA ILE A 400 1.72 -21.38 -22.59
C ILE A 400 2.95 -20.96 -21.78
N SER A 401 2.85 -19.83 -21.08
CA SER A 401 4.00 -19.20 -20.43
C SER A 401 4.72 -20.09 -19.42
N LEU A 402 3.97 -20.77 -18.54
CA LEU A 402 4.50 -21.69 -17.54
C LEU A 402 3.53 -22.88 -17.36
N LEU A 403 4.03 -24.09 -17.56
CA LEU A 403 3.27 -25.33 -17.37
C LEU A 403 3.79 -26.06 -16.12
N GLY A 404 3.01 -26.03 -15.04
CA GLY A 404 3.38 -26.66 -13.76
C GLY A 404 3.02 -28.14 -13.70
N THR A 405 1.88 -28.53 -14.28
CA THR A 405 1.45 -29.93 -14.36
C THR A 405 1.76 -30.48 -15.75
N LEU A 406 2.57 -31.53 -15.84
CA LEU A 406 2.88 -32.18 -17.11
C LEU A 406 1.80 -33.19 -17.47
N TYR A 407 1.58 -33.34 -18.77
CA TYR A 407 0.56 -34.18 -19.36
C TYR A 407 1.15 -35.45 -19.94
N PHE A 408 0.46 -36.57 -19.74
CA PHE A 408 0.92 -37.88 -20.21
C PHE A 408 -0.26 -38.75 -20.69
N PRO A 409 -0.06 -39.63 -21.69
CA PRO A 409 -1.16 -40.32 -22.38
C PRO A 409 -1.71 -41.55 -21.64
N SER A 410 -0.99 -42.08 -20.65
CA SER A 410 -1.41 -43.21 -19.81
C SER A 410 -0.55 -43.30 -18.55
N ILE A 411 0.51 -44.11 -18.57
CA ILE A 411 1.44 -44.25 -17.46
C ILE A 411 2.83 -43.89 -17.97
N PRO A 412 3.51 -42.91 -17.36
CA PRO A 412 4.85 -42.54 -17.75
C PRO A 412 5.84 -43.63 -17.35
N LEU A 413 6.56 -44.20 -18.32
CA LEU A 413 7.63 -45.18 -18.07
C LEU A 413 8.98 -44.48 -17.85
N SER A 414 9.21 -43.37 -18.53
CA SER A 414 10.40 -42.54 -18.42
C SER A 414 10.05 -41.09 -18.74
N ILE A 415 10.88 -40.15 -18.32
CA ILE A 415 10.73 -38.75 -18.71
C ILE A 415 12.10 -38.09 -18.84
N THR A 416 12.27 -37.20 -19.82
CA THR A 416 13.56 -36.54 -20.09
C THR A 416 13.93 -35.44 -19.10
N ARG A 417 13.07 -35.10 -18.14
CA ARG A 417 13.31 -34.04 -17.16
C ARG A 417 12.96 -34.52 -15.74
N PRO A 418 13.70 -34.08 -14.70
CA PRO A 418 13.34 -34.38 -13.33
C PRO A 418 12.00 -33.71 -12.96
N VAL A 419 11.09 -34.47 -12.37
CA VAL A 419 9.76 -34.06 -11.93
C VAL A 419 9.41 -34.68 -10.59
N SER A 420 8.48 -34.05 -9.88
CA SER A 420 7.82 -34.66 -8.73
C SER A 420 6.64 -35.49 -9.23
N LEU A 421 6.76 -36.80 -9.14
CA LEU A 421 5.69 -37.75 -9.40
C LEU A 421 4.86 -37.90 -8.14
N GLU A 422 3.57 -37.63 -8.25
CA GLU A 422 2.60 -37.93 -7.20
C GLU A 422 1.98 -39.30 -7.50
N ALA A 423 1.97 -40.17 -6.49
CA ALA A 423 1.36 -41.48 -6.61
C ALA A 423 0.64 -41.89 -5.31
N PHE A 424 -0.39 -42.72 -5.44
CA PHE A 424 -0.99 -43.36 -4.28
C PHE A 424 -0.03 -44.39 -3.67
N PRO A 425 -0.09 -44.59 -2.34
CA PRO A 425 0.63 -45.66 -1.66
C PRO A 425 0.06 -47.02 -2.09
N SER A 426 0.77 -47.69 -3.00
CA SER A 426 0.46 -49.01 -3.54
C SER A 426 1.49 -50.04 -3.05
N PRO A 427 1.23 -51.37 -3.06
CA PRO A 427 2.23 -52.39 -2.74
C PRO A 427 3.53 -52.19 -3.54
N PRO A 428 4.68 -52.64 -3.01
CA PRO A 428 5.97 -52.44 -3.66
C PRO A 428 5.96 -53.03 -5.07
N GLY A 429 6.13 -52.18 -6.08
CA GLY A 429 6.28 -52.57 -7.49
C GLY A 429 5.30 -51.90 -8.48
N GLU A 430 4.18 -51.32 -8.03
CA GLU A 430 3.18 -50.71 -8.92
C GLU A 430 2.61 -49.40 -8.34
N PRO A 431 3.38 -48.29 -8.32
CA PRO A 431 2.84 -46.98 -7.95
C PRO A 431 1.70 -46.58 -8.89
N ASP A 432 0.56 -46.17 -8.33
CA ASP A 432 -0.55 -45.62 -9.10
C ASP A 432 -0.37 -44.10 -9.23
N ILE A 433 0.05 -43.68 -10.42
CA ILE A 433 0.54 -42.31 -10.69
C ILE A 433 -0.64 -41.38 -10.88
N THR A 434 -0.71 -40.34 -10.05
CA THR A 434 -1.80 -39.36 -10.07
C THR A 434 -1.44 -38.10 -10.84
N ALA A 435 -0.21 -37.60 -10.74
CA ALA A 435 0.23 -36.39 -11.43
C ALA A 435 1.76 -36.33 -11.62
N LEU A 436 2.19 -35.57 -12.61
CA LEU A 436 3.58 -35.18 -12.81
C LEU A 436 3.71 -33.67 -12.63
N ILE A 437 4.47 -33.24 -11.62
CA ILE A 437 4.64 -31.83 -11.27
C ILE A 437 6.07 -31.38 -11.58
N SER A 438 6.18 -30.33 -12.39
CA SER A 438 7.47 -29.71 -12.73
C SER A 438 7.77 -28.56 -11.77
N ASP A 439 8.88 -28.65 -11.04
CA ASP A 439 9.42 -27.57 -10.23
C ASP A 439 10.92 -27.37 -10.57
N PRO A 440 11.29 -26.28 -11.28
CA PRO A 440 10.45 -25.16 -11.70
C PRO A 440 9.45 -25.54 -12.83
N PRO A 441 8.34 -24.79 -13.00
CA PRO A 441 7.39 -24.99 -14.10
C PRO A 441 8.05 -24.87 -15.48
N LEU A 442 7.55 -25.62 -16.45
CA LEU A 442 8.10 -25.68 -17.80
C LEU A 442 7.78 -24.38 -18.58
N PRO A 443 8.78 -23.62 -19.05
CA PRO A 443 8.57 -22.40 -19.85
C PRO A 443 7.95 -22.65 -21.23
N ALA A 444 7.38 -21.61 -21.84
CA ALA A 444 6.90 -21.66 -23.22
C ALA A 444 8.01 -22.05 -24.20
N GLY A 445 7.72 -22.96 -25.13
CA GLY A 445 8.65 -23.43 -26.15
C GLY A 445 9.57 -24.57 -25.72
N GLU A 446 9.68 -24.85 -24.42
CA GLU A 446 10.38 -26.05 -23.97
C GLU A 446 9.54 -27.31 -24.21
N SER A 447 10.23 -28.43 -24.39
CA SER A 447 9.61 -29.75 -24.58
C SER A 447 10.13 -30.76 -23.57
N TYR A 448 9.30 -31.77 -23.31
CA TYR A 448 9.68 -32.99 -22.61
C TYR A 448 9.21 -34.19 -23.43
N ARG A 449 9.88 -35.32 -23.22
CA ARG A 449 9.52 -36.60 -23.80
C ARG A 449 9.12 -37.53 -22.67
N VAL A 450 7.99 -38.19 -22.86
CA VAL A 450 7.38 -39.13 -21.91
C VAL A 450 6.88 -40.37 -22.62
#